data_AF-A0A5J6GRQ2-F1
#
_entry.id   AF-A0A5J6GRQ2-F1
#
_cell.length_a   1.000
_cell.length_b   1.000
_cell.length_c   1.000
_cell.angle_alpha   90.00
_cell.angle_beta   90.00
_cell.angle_gamma   90.00
#
_symmetry.space_group_name_H-M   'P 1'
#
loop_
_entity.id
_entity.type
_entity.pdbx_description
1 polymer ?
#
loop_
_entity_poly.entity_id
_entity_poly.type
_entity_poly.pdbx_seq_one_letter_code
_entity_poly.pdbx_strand_id
1 'polypeptide(L)'
;MSKSVTIRVPEELHAQLQERAEAEGTSVTALITEAARNAVRDPRLEAAADVFRAFITENADAFDAAFPDDAPTRTDSSRAA
;
A
#
# COMPACT_ATOMS: atom_id res chain seq x y z
N MET A 1 -18.27 2.76 -6.43
CA MET A 1 -19.56 2.71 -5.69
C MET A 1 -19.25 2.49 -4.21
N SER A 2 -19.62 3.41 -3.33
CA SER A 2 -19.47 3.24 -1.87
C SER A 2 -20.72 2.59 -1.27
N LYS A 3 -20.56 1.84 -0.18
CA LYS A 3 -21.65 1.23 0.60
C LYS A 3 -21.54 1.73 2.03
N SER A 4 -22.68 2.09 2.65
CA SER A 4 -22.74 2.48 4.06
C SER A 4 -22.93 1.25 4.94
N VAL A 5 -22.26 1.25 6.09
CA VAL A 5 -22.40 0.23 7.13
C VAL A 5 -22.69 0.94 8.43
N THR A 6 -23.74 0.53 9.14
CA THR A 6 -24.07 1.05 10.46
C THR A 6 -23.50 0.14 11.53
N ILE A 7 -22.64 0.69 12.39
CA ILE A 7 -21.97 -0.05 13.47
C ILE A 7 -22.41 0.56 14.79
N ARG A 8 -22.80 -0.28 15.76
CA ARG A 8 -23.05 0.16 17.13
C ARG A 8 -21.72 0.19 17.88
N VAL A 9 -21.37 1.33 18.44
CA VAL A 9 -20.17 1.52 19.25
C VAL A 9 -20.57 2.06 20.63
N PRO A 10 -19.88 1.66 21.70
CA PRO A 10 -20.04 2.29 23.02
C PRO A 10 -19.73 3.79 22.94
N GLU A 11 -20.42 4.61 23.75
CA GLU A 11 -20.25 6.06 23.76
C GLU A 11 -18.80 6.47 24.08
N GLU A 12 -18.16 5.77 25.01
CA GLU A 12 -16.76 6.02 25.38
C GLU A 12 -15.80 5.80 24.21
N LEU A 13 -16.02 4.73 23.43
CA LEU A 13 -15.21 4.45 22.24
C LEU A 13 -15.43 5.52 21.17
N HIS A 14 -16.67 5.98 20.99
CA HIS A 14 -16.97 7.07 20.07
C HIS A 14 -16.23 8.35 20.47
N ALA A 15 -16.20 8.69 21.76
CA ALA A 15 -15.48 9.86 22.27
C ALA A 15 -13.97 9.76 22.00
N GLN A 16 -13.36 8.60 22.24
CA GLN A 16 -11.93 8.38 21.95
C GLN A 16 -11.61 8.48 20.45
N LEU A 17 -12.48 7.95 19.59
CA LEU A 17 -12.32 8.06 18.14
C LEU A 17 -12.43 9.52 17.68
N GLN A 18 -13.34 10.29 18.27
CA GLN A 18 -13.54 11.71 17.99
C GLN A 18 -12.29 12.52 18.36
N GLU A 19 -11.78 12.34 19.58
CA GLU A 19 -10.56 12.99 20.06
C GLU A 19 -9.36 12.67 19.16
N ARG A 20 -9.20 11.40 18.78
CA ARG A 20 -8.14 10.97 17.89
C ARG A 20 -8.27 11.59 16.49
N ALA A 21 -9.48 11.65 15.95
CA ALA A 21 -9.72 12.26 14.64
C ALA A 21 -9.35 13.74 14.64
N GLU A 22 -9.71 14.47 15.69
CA GLU A 22 -9.36 15.88 15.87
C GLU A 22 -7.85 16.08 16.00
N ALA A 23 -7.18 15.25 16.79
CA ALA A 23 -5.73 15.29 16.95
C ALA A 23 -4.97 15.02 15.65
N GLU A 24 -5.48 14.12 14.80
CA GLU A 24 -4.90 13.77 13.50
C GLU A 24 -5.39 14.67 12.35
N GLY A 25 -6.26 15.64 12.62
CA GLY A 25 -6.85 16.52 11.60
C GLY A 25 -7.66 15.77 10.54
N THR A 26 -8.26 14.64 10.93
CA THR A 26 -9.02 13.73 10.06
C THR A 26 -10.44 13.55 10.56
N SER A 27 -11.21 12.64 9.95
CA SER A 27 -12.55 12.27 10.41
C SER A 27 -12.58 10.89 11.02
N VAL A 28 -13.52 10.66 11.95
CA VAL A 28 -13.78 9.32 12.52
C VAL A 28 -14.04 8.28 11.43
N THR A 29 -14.77 8.66 10.37
CA THR A 29 -15.02 7.80 9.21
C THR A 29 -13.71 7.41 8.51
N ALA A 30 -12.78 8.35 8.33
CA ALA A 30 -11.49 8.07 7.70
C ALA A 30 -10.66 7.12 8.56
N LEU A 31 -10.62 7.33 9.88
CA LEU A 31 -9.95 6.41 10.82
C LEU A 31 -10.52 5.00 10.74
N ILE A 32 -11.84 4.85 10.80
CA ILE A 32 -12.51 3.55 10.73
C ILE A 32 -12.29 2.89 9.37
N THR A 33 -12.33 3.68 8.29
CA THR A 33 -12.10 3.17 6.93
C THR A 33 -10.69 2.62 6.77
N GLU A 34 -9.69 3.34 7.29
CA GLU A 34 -8.29 2.90 7.23
C GLU A 34 -8.03 1.69 8.12
N ALA A 35 -8.58 1.68 9.34
CA ALA A 35 -8.52 0.51 10.22
C ALA A 35 -9.19 -0.72 9.58
N ALA A 36 -10.36 -0.56 8.96
CA ALA A 36 -11.06 -1.63 8.25
C ALA A 36 -10.26 -2.11 7.02
N ARG A 37 -9.64 -1.20 6.28
CA ARG A 37 -8.73 -1.53 5.16
C ARG A 37 -7.56 -2.38 5.65
N ASN A 38 -6.96 -2.03 6.77
CA ASN A 38 -5.83 -2.76 7.33
C ASN A 38 -6.26 -4.11 7.91
N ALA A 39 -7.45 -4.20 8.49
CA ALA A 39 -8.00 -5.46 9.02
C ALA A 39 -8.30 -6.51 7.93
N VAL A 40 -8.56 -6.09 6.69
CA VAL A 40 -8.77 -7.01 5.56
C VAL A 40 -7.52 -7.27 4.73
N ARG A 41 -6.41 -6.58 5.01
CA ARG A 41 -5.12 -6.90 4.39
C ARG A 41 -4.57 -8.17 5.01
N ASP A 42 -4.24 -9.15 4.18
CA ASP A 42 -3.55 -10.36 4.62
C ASP A 42 -2.06 -10.03 4.83
N PRO A 43 -1.51 -10.14 6.05
CA PRO A 43 -0.09 -9.89 6.31
C PRO A 43 0.85 -10.75 5.45
N ARG A 44 0.40 -11.92 4.98
CA ARG A 44 1.18 -12.80 4.10
C ARG A 44 1.37 -12.20 2.71
N LEU A 45 0.43 -11.35 2.26
CA LEU A 45 0.49 -10.72 0.94
C LEU A 45 1.32 -9.42 0.94
N GLU A 46 1.47 -8.75 2.08
CA GLU A 46 2.40 -7.61 2.19
C GLU A 46 3.85 -8.09 2.06
N ALA A 47 4.21 -9.19 2.73
CA ALA A 47 5.52 -9.82 2.57
C ALA A 47 5.76 -10.34 1.13
N ALA A 48 4.71 -10.77 0.43
CA ALA A 48 4.84 -11.28 -0.93
C ALA A 48 5.27 -10.19 -1.93
N ALA A 49 4.84 -8.94 -1.74
CA ALA A 49 5.27 -7.83 -2.60
C ALA A 49 6.76 -7.53 -2.42
N ASP A 50 7.27 -7.58 -1.19
CA ASP A 50 8.68 -7.35 -0.90
C ASP A 50 9.55 -8.52 -1.38
N VAL A 51 9.09 -9.76 -1.20
CA VAL A 51 9.74 -10.95 -1.76
C VAL A 51 9.77 -10.89 -3.28
N PHE A 52 8.69 -10.47 -3.93
CA PHE A 52 8.62 -10.32 -5.38
C PHE A 52 9.57 -9.22 -5.90
N ARG A 53 9.65 -8.07 -5.21
CA ARG A 53 10.61 -7.01 -5.55
C ARG A 53 12.05 -7.49 -5.42
N ALA A 54 12.37 -8.17 -4.31
CA ALA A 54 13.71 -8.74 -4.10
C ALA A 54 14.07 -9.75 -5.19
N PHE A 55 13.15 -10.67 -5.51
CA PHE A 55 13.34 -11.64 -6.58
C PHE A 55 13.58 -10.99 -7.94
N ILE A 56 12.81 -9.96 -8.31
CA ILE A 56 13.03 -9.23 -9.57
C ILE A 56 14.41 -8.57 -9.56
N THR A 57 14.79 -7.86 -8.50
CA THR A 57 16.10 -7.20 -8.43
C THR A 57 17.25 -8.19 -8.55
N GLU A 58 17.15 -9.37 -7.93
CA GLU A 58 18.18 -10.40 -7.97
C GLU A 58 18.28 -11.09 -9.35
N ASN A 59 17.20 -11.14 -10.12
CA ASN A 59 17.12 -11.93 -11.36
C ASN A 59 16.99 -11.10 -12.64
N ALA A 60 16.85 -9.77 -12.54
CA ALA A 60 16.65 -8.89 -13.69
C ALA A 60 17.77 -9.01 -14.73
N ASP A 61 19.04 -8.99 -14.28
CA ASP A 61 20.18 -9.11 -15.20
C ASP A 61 20.23 -10.49 -15.90
N ALA A 62 19.82 -11.55 -15.19
CA ALA A 62 19.76 -12.90 -15.76
C ALA A 62 18.61 -13.03 -16.77
N PHE A 63 17.49 -12.35 -16.53
CA PHE A 63 16.37 -12.27 -17.45
C PHE A 63 16.75 -11.49 -18.72
N ASP A 64 17.36 -10.31 -18.59
CA ASP A 64 17.82 -9.51 -19.72
C ASP A 64 18.86 -10.26 -20.58
N ALA A 65 19.75 -11.03 -19.93
CA ALA A 65 20.72 -11.87 -20.64
C ALA A 65 20.06 -13.04 -21.41
N ALA A 66 18.93 -13.56 -20.93
CA ALA A 66 18.18 -14.65 -21.57
C ALA A 66 17.29 -14.15 -22.72
N PHE A 67 16.84 -12.90 -22.68
CA PHE A 67 15.99 -12.26 -23.69
C PHE A 67 16.61 -10.94 -24.21
N PRO A 68 17.78 -11.01 -24.88
CA PRO A 68 18.55 -9.82 -25.24
C PRO A 68 17.82 -8.89 -26.23
N ASP A 69 16.91 -9.42 -27.05
CA ASP A 69 16.12 -8.63 -28.02
C ASP A 69 14.96 -7.87 -27.36
N ASP A 70 14.52 -8.30 -26.17
CA ASP A 70 13.44 -7.69 -25.38
C ASP A 70 13.95 -6.87 -24.20
N ALA A 71 15.27 -6.87 -23.96
CA ALA A 71 15.89 -6.09 -22.91
C ALA A 71 15.57 -4.60 -23.13
N PRO A 72 15.09 -3.87 -22.10
CA PRO A 72 14.78 -2.46 -22.25
C PRO A 72 16.03 -1.75 -22.77
N THR A 73 15.90 -0.99 -23.86
CA THR A 73 16.99 -0.15 -24.33
C THR A 73 17.36 0.78 -23.18
N ARG A 74 18.53 0.52 -22.59
CA ARG A 74 19.06 1.30 -21.48
C ARG A 74 19.21 2.72 -22.02
N THR A 75 18.17 3.54 -21.81
CA THR A 75 18.18 4.91 -22.28
C THR A 75 19.17 5.58 -21.35
N ASP A 76 20.39 5.73 -21.84
CA ASP A 76 21.45 6.45 -21.15
C ASP A 76 20.87 7.77 -20.67
N SER A 77 20.79 7.91 -19.35
CA SER A 77 20.46 9.16 -18.67
C SER A 77 21.66 10.11 -18.80
N SER A 78 21.98 10.46 -20.04
CA SER A 78 23.00 11.43 -20.40
C SER A 78 22.43 12.38 -21.46
N ARG A 79 21.43 13.17 -21.05
CA ARG A 79 21.27 14.52 -21.57
C ARG A 79 20.54 15.43 -20.57
N ALA A 80 21.23 15.71 -19.46
CA ALA A 80 21.11 16.99 -18.80
C ALA A 80 22.17 17.91 -19.40
N ALA A 81 21.76 18.74 -20.37
CA ALA A 81 22.39 20.00 -20.79
C ALA A 81 21.41 20.74 -21.71
#